data_AF-A0A963I0D7-F1
#
_entry.id   AF-A0A963I0D7-F1
#
_cell.length_a   1.000
_cell.length_b   1.000
_cell.length_c   1.000
_cell.angle_alpha   90.00
_cell.angle_beta   90.00
_cell.angle_gamma   90.00
#
_symmetry.space_group_name_H-M   'P 1'
#
loop_
_entity.id
_entity.type
_entity.pdbx_description
1 polymer ?
#
loop_
_entity_poly.entity_id
_entity_poly.type
_entity_poly.pdbx_seq_one_letter_code
_entity_poly.pdbx_strand_id
1 'polypeptide(L)'
;MAAISSRAALALVAALLLAVRPAMADERQDCIDGEDAQAVPACERFLAANPTDFSALMALGDALVRLNRHGQASDAYSRALAIDPSNARAEQKLKLARSNMNEAEFLRRRDTDSGTGAGHASALDRIRCTRMSGDAALAACERALRAAPGDAELLAARARLGGVTQIAALRTSEEPAVTPPPTELAQRLAALKQLRDSDVITAQEYDSR
;
A
#
# COMPACT_ATOMS: atom_id res chain seq x y z
N MET A 1 -19.07 72.11 1.10
CA MET A 1 -19.39 70.77 1.64
C MET A 1 -20.81 70.42 1.20
N ALA A 2 -20.95 69.55 0.19
CA ALA A 2 -22.26 69.17 -0.33
C ALA A 2 -22.89 68.11 0.59
N ALA A 3 -23.99 68.45 1.26
CA ALA A 3 -24.77 67.51 2.05
C ALA A 3 -25.48 66.53 1.10
N ILE A 4 -25.02 65.28 1.07
CA ILE A 4 -25.71 64.20 0.35
C ILE A 4 -27.10 64.07 1.00
N SER A 5 -28.15 64.39 0.25
CA SER A 5 -29.52 64.32 0.76
C SER A 5 -29.87 62.88 1.14
N SER A 6 -30.65 62.69 2.21
CA SER A 6 -31.05 61.38 2.73
C SER A 6 -31.66 60.45 1.65
N ARG A 7 -32.32 61.03 0.63
CA ARG A 7 -32.82 60.32 -0.55
C ARG A 7 -31.72 59.77 -1.46
N ALA A 8 -30.65 60.52 -1.68
CA ALA A 8 -29.52 60.06 -2.50
C ALA A 8 -28.76 58.93 -1.80
N ALA A 9 -28.61 59.00 -0.47
CA ALA A 9 -28.01 57.92 0.32
C ALA A 9 -28.88 56.64 0.30
N LEU A 10 -30.20 56.76 0.48
CA LEU A 10 -31.10 55.62 0.39
C LEU A 10 -31.11 54.97 -1.01
N ALA A 11 -31.09 55.78 -2.07
CA ALA A 11 -31.06 55.28 -3.44
C ALA A 11 -29.77 54.50 -3.74
N LEU A 12 -28.63 54.97 -3.22
CA LEU A 12 -27.34 54.30 -3.39
C LEU A 12 -27.28 52.97 -2.64
N VAL A 13 -27.78 52.93 -1.41
CA VAL A 13 -27.89 51.69 -0.62
C VAL A 13 -28.86 50.71 -1.28
N ALA A 14 -30.01 51.18 -1.77
CA ALA A 14 -30.96 50.33 -2.49
C ALA A 14 -30.37 49.78 -3.80
N ALA A 15 -29.63 50.59 -4.55
CA ALA A 15 -28.96 50.16 -5.78
C ALA A 15 -27.84 49.14 -5.51
N LEU A 16 -27.05 49.33 -4.44
CA LEU A 16 -26.07 48.34 -3.98
C LEU A 16 -26.73 47.03 -3.55
N LEU A 17 -27.83 47.10 -2.78
CA LEU A 17 -28.58 45.91 -2.37
C LEU A 17 -29.23 45.16 -3.56
N LEU A 18 -29.67 45.90 -4.58
CA LEU A 18 -30.22 45.32 -5.81
C LEU A 18 -29.14 44.72 -6.72
N ALA A 19 -27.93 45.27 -6.74
CA ALA A 19 -26.82 44.73 -7.53
C ALA A 19 -26.16 43.49 -6.92
N VAL A 20 -26.17 43.37 -5.58
CA VAL A 20 -25.60 42.21 -4.86
C VAL A 20 -26.53 40.98 -4.88
N ARG A 21 -27.85 41.21 -5.00
CA ARG A 21 -28.87 40.13 -4.98
C ARG A 21 -28.89 39.17 -6.17
N PRO A 22 -28.68 39.57 -7.43
CA PRO A 22 -28.64 38.63 -8.55
C PRO A 22 -27.34 37.80 -8.55
N ALA A 23 -26.19 38.42 -8.26
CA ALA A 23 -24.89 37.72 -8.28
C ALA A 23 -24.81 36.56 -7.27
N MET A 24 -25.30 36.75 -6.04
CA MET A 24 -25.27 35.70 -5.00
C MET A 24 -26.31 34.59 -5.23
N ALA A 25 -27.42 34.90 -5.92
CA ALA A 25 -28.45 33.91 -6.24
C ALA A 25 -27.98 32.98 -7.37
N ASP A 26 -27.32 33.55 -8.38
CA ASP A 26 -26.72 32.79 -9.48
C ASP A 26 -25.58 31.89 -8.95
N GLU A 27 -24.73 32.38 -8.05
CA GLU A 27 -23.66 31.59 -7.44
C GLU A 27 -24.17 30.42 -6.57
N ARG A 28 -25.29 30.61 -5.87
CA ARG A 28 -25.96 29.52 -5.15
C ARG A 28 -26.45 28.47 -6.13
N GLN A 29 -27.09 28.89 -7.22
CA GLN A 29 -27.63 27.99 -8.23
C GLN A 29 -26.50 27.22 -8.93
N ASP A 30 -25.41 27.90 -9.31
CA ASP A 30 -24.22 27.28 -9.92
C ASP A 30 -23.58 26.23 -9.01
N CYS A 31 -23.63 26.43 -7.69
CA CYS A 31 -23.20 25.43 -6.72
C CYS A 31 -24.12 24.20 -6.69
N ILE A 32 -25.44 24.40 -6.70
CA ILE A 32 -26.43 23.31 -6.59
C ILE A 32 -26.55 22.52 -7.90
N ASP A 33 -26.55 23.20 -9.03
CA ASP A 33 -26.81 22.63 -10.36
C ASP A 33 -25.51 22.30 -11.13
N GLY A 34 -24.37 22.78 -10.66
CA GLY A 34 -23.10 22.65 -11.36
C GLY A 34 -22.72 21.20 -11.67
N GLU A 35 -22.19 21.00 -12.88
CA GLU A 35 -21.50 19.77 -13.24
C GLU A 35 -20.14 19.70 -12.51
N ASP A 36 -19.79 18.49 -12.08
CA ASP A 36 -18.93 18.14 -10.94
C ASP A 36 -17.69 19.01 -10.71
N ALA A 37 -16.90 19.25 -11.76
CA ALA A 37 -15.65 19.99 -11.66
C ALA A 37 -15.84 21.50 -11.48
N GLN A 38 -16.96 22.05 -11.95
CA GLN A 38 -17.31 23.47 -11.85
C GLN A 38 -18.15 23.76 -10.60
N ALA A 39 -18.88 22.75 -10.11
CA ALA A 39 -19.68 22.85 -8.88
C ALA A 39 -18.82 23.14 -7.63
N VAL A 40 -17.67 22.47 -7.48
CA VAL A 40 -16.79 22.67 -6.31
C VAL A 40 -16.35 24.12 -6.14
N PRO A 41 -15.71 24.79 -7.14
CA PRO A 41 -15.30 26.18 -6.97
C PRO A 41 -16.48 27.15 -6.83
N ALA A 42 -17.63 26.89 -7.46
CA ALA A 42 -18.84 27.68 -7.25
C ALA A 42 -19.35 27.56 -5.81
N CYS A 43 -19.45 26.34 -5.29
CA CYS A 43 -19.83 26.08 -3.91
C CYS A 43 -18.84 26.67 -2.90
N GLU A 44 -17.53 26.55 -3.13
CA GLU A 44 -16.52 27.11 -2.23
C GLU A 44 -16.62 28.65 -2.14
N ARG A 45 -16.83 29.33 -3.27
CA ARG A 45 -17.06 30.79 -3.28
C ARG A 45 -18.35 31.16 -2.56
N PHE A 46 -19.45 30.48 -2.88
CA PHE A 46 -20.73 30.76 -2.25
C PHE A 46 -20.71 30.52 -0.74
N LEU A 47 -20.08 29.41 -0.31
CA LEU A 47 -19.92 29.05 1.11
C LEU A 47 -18.92 29.95 1.85
N ALA A 48 -18.02 30.65 1.16
CA ALA A 48 -17.17 31.65 1.80
C ALA A 48 -18.00 32.84 2.32
N ALA A 49 -19.06 33.22 1.59
CA ALA A 49 -20.01 34.23 2.04
C ALA A 49 -21.13 33.64 2.93
N ASN A 50 -21.50 32.37 2.72
CA ASN A 50 -22.63 31.70 3.38
C ASN A 50 -22.20 30.36 4.01
N PRO A 51 -21.37 30.35 5.06
CA PRO A 51 -20.70 29.15 5.55
C PRO A 51 -21.63 28.07 6.13
N THR A 52 -22.88 28.45 6.41
CA THR A 52 -23.91 27.61 7.04
C THR A 52 -25.08 27.28 6.10
N ASP A 53 -24.95 27.51 4.78
CA ASP A 53 -25.99 27.06 3.84
C ASP A 53 -25.93 25.53 3.71
N PHE A 54 -26.96 24.87 4.24
CA PHE A 54 -27.06 23.41 4.26
C PHE A 54 -27.07 22.82 2.85
N SER A 55 -27.83 23.41 1.91
CA SER A 55 -27.95 22.89 0.55
C SER A 55 -26.63 22.96 -0.20
N ALA A 56 -25.90 24.07 -0.06
CA ALA A 56 -24.60 24.25 -0.69
C ALA A 56 -23.53 23.30 -0.11
N LEU A 57 -23.56 23.03 1.21
CA LEU A 57 -22.69 22.02 1.82
C LEU A 57 -22.99 20.60 1.31
N MET A 58 -24.28 20.28 1.13
CA MET A 58 -24.70 19.01 0.55
C MET A 58 -24.26 18.86 -0.91
N ALA A 59 -24.42 19.92 -1.71
CA ALA A 59 -23.98 19.94 -3.11
C ALA A 59 -22.46 19.84 -3.25
N LEU A 60 -21.71 20.56 -2.41
CA LEU A 60 -20.25 20.45 -2.33
C LEU A 60 -19.81 19.02 -2.02
N GLY A 61 -20.42 18.39 -1.00
CA GLY A 61 -20.14 17.00 -0.66
C GLY A 61 -20.44 16.05 -1.83
N ASP A 62 -21.54 16.26 -2.55
CA ASP A 62 -21.93 15.43 -3.70
C ASP A 62 -20.93 15.57 -4.85
N ALA A 63 -20.55 16.80 -5.20
CA ALA A 63 -19.55 17.06 -6.23
C ALA A 63 -18.20 16.44 -5.87
N LEU A 64 -17.76 16.57 -4.61
CA LEU A 64 -16.52 15.98 -4.13
C LEU A 64 -16.54 14.44 -4.15
N VAL A 65 -17.68 13.80 -3.88
CA VAL A 65 -17.81 12.34 -4.04
C VAL A 65 -17.61 11.94 -5.50
N ARG A 66 -18.24 12.63 -6.45
CA ARG A 66 -18.13 12.31 -7.88
C ARG A 66 -16.71 12.52 -8.42
N LEU A 67 -15.97 13.45 -7.84
CA LEU A 67 -14.54 13.68 -8.10
C LEU A 67 -13.60 12.72 -7.32
N ASN A 68 -14.13 11.69 -6.64
CA ASN A 68 -13.37 10.77 -5.78
C ASN A 68 -12.57 11.43 -4.64
N ARG A 69 -12.94 12.66 -4.24
CA ARG A 69 -12.33 13.41 -3.13
C ARG A 69 -13.07 13.13 -1.83
N HIS A 70 -13.13 11.85 -1.45
CA HIS A 70 -13.99 11.35 -0.37
C HIS A 70 -13.71 11.97 1.02
N GLY A 71 -12.45 12.28 1.34
CA GLY A 71 -12.11 12.95 2.61
C GLY A 71 -12.77 14.32 2.74
N GLN A 72 -12.61 15.18 1.72
CA GLN A 72 -13.21 16.52 1.70
C GLN A 72 -14.74 16.45 1.61
N ALA A 73 -15.30 15.47 0.92
CA ALA A 73 -16.74 15.24 0.92
C ALA A 73 -17.25 14.94 2.33
N SER A 74 -16.52 14.13 3.10
CA SER A 74 -16.89 13.80 4.48
C SER A 74 -16.90 15.04 5.39
N ASP A 75 -15.98 15.99 5.17
CA ASP A 75 -15.94 17.26 5.90
C ASP A 75 -17.16 18.13 5.56
N ALA A 76 -17.52 18.22 4.27
CA ALA A 76 -18.68 18.97 3.82
C ALA A 76 -20.00 18.43 4.41
N TYR A 77 -20.19 17.11 4.39
CA TYR A 77 -21.37 16.49 5.02
C TYR A 77 -21.37 16.61 6.55
N SER A 78 -20.21 16.54 7.19
CA SER A 78 -20.10 16.75 8.65
C SER A 78 -20.52 18.17 9.03
N ARG A 79 -20.14 19.18 8.23
CA ARG A 79 -20.59 20.56 8.39
C ARG A 79 -22.10 20.70 8.13
N ALA A 80 -22.66 20.00 7.15
CA ALA A 80 -24.10 19.99 6.91
C ALA A 80 -24.87 19.41 8.11
N LEU A 81 -24.39 18.32 8.70
CA LEU A 81 -24.96 17.70 9.91
C LEU A 81 -24.79 18.55 11.17
N ALA A 82 -23.80 19.43 11.22
CA ALA A 82 -23.70 20.40 12.32
C ALA A 82 -24.85 21.43 12.29
N ILE A 83 -25.46 21.65 11.13
CA ILE A 83 -26.61 22.56 10.95
C ILE A 83 -27.93 21.83 11.18
N ASP A 84 -28.09 20.65 10.58
CA ASP A 84 -29.24 19.75 10.79
C ASP A 84 -28.75 18.36 11.21
N PRO A 85 -28.59 18.12 12.53
CA PRO A 85 -28.12 16.85 13.05
C PRO A 85 -29.07 15.67 12.80
N SER A 86 -30.34 15.95 12.50
CA SER A 86 -31.38 14.93 12.28
C SER A 86 -31.50 14.50 10.82
N ASN A 87 -30.68 15.08 9.93
CA ASN A 87 -30.78 14.83 8.51
C ASN A 87 -30.25 13.45 8.11
N ALA A 88 -31.14 12.47 7.99
CA ALA A 88 -30.80 11.11 7.61
C ALA A 88 -30.04 11.01 6.26
N ARG A 89 -30.35 11.90 5.30
CA ARG A 89 -29.67 11.91 4.00
C ARG A 89 -28.22 12.36 4.13
N ALA A 90 -27.94 13.42 4.89
CA ALA A 90 -26.57 13.87 5.13
C ALA A 90 -25.77 12.83 5.93
N GLU A 91 -26.41 12.18 6.91
CA GLU A 91 -25.80 11.10 7.70
C GLU A 91 -25.41 9.90 6.83
N GLN A 92 -26.30 9.44 5.95
CA GLN A 92 -26.03 8.34 5.03
C GLN A 92 -24.87 8.69 4.09
N LYS A 93 -24.86 9.90 3.54
CA LYS A 93 -23.79 10.36 2.64
C LYS A 93 -22.45 10.48 3.34
N LEU A 94 -22.42 10.93 4.59
CA LEU A 94 -21.20 10.96 5.41
C LEU A 94 -20.64 9.54 5.62
N LYS A 95 -21.50 8.58 5.98
CA LYS A 95 -21.10 7.17 6.16
C LYS A 95 -20.51 6.59 4.87
N LEU A 96 -21.14 6.85 3.72
CA LEU A 96 -20.66 6.40 2.42
C LEU A 96 -19.31 7.02 2.06
N ALA A 97 -19.17 8.35 2.24
CA ALA A 97 -17.92 9.05 1.97
C ALA A 97 -16.76 8.51 2.81
N ARG A 98 -17.00 8.24 4.10
CA ARG A 98 -15.99 7.65 4.99
C ARG A 98 -15.63 6.21 4.60
N SER A 99 -16.62 5.40 4.21
CA SER A 99 -16.37 4.05 3.72
C SER A 99 -15.48 4.05 2.47
N ASN A 100 -15.76 4.93 1.51
CA ASN A 100 -14.98 5.03 0.29
C ASN A 100 -13.57 5.60 0.53
N MET A 101 -13.42 6.51 1.50
CA MET A 101 -12.10 6.99 1.92
C MET A 101 -11.25 5.85 2.50
N ASN A 102 -11.82 5.05 3.40
CA ASN A 102 -11.11 3.92 4.01
C ASN A 102 -10.72 2.87 2.96
N GLU A 103 -11.61 2.58 2.00
CA GLU A 103 -11.31 1.66 0.90
C GLU A 103 -10.18 2.19 0.01
N ALA A 104 -10.23 3.48 -0.35
CA ALA A 104 -9.17 4.11 -1.13
C ALA A 104 -7.82 4.10 -0.40
N GLU A 105 -7.81 4.31 0.92
CA GLU A 105 -6.61 4.18 1.74
C GLU A 105 -6.11 2.73 1.78
N PHE A 106 -7.00 1.76 1.97
CA PHE A 106 -6.66 0.34 1.97
C PHE A 106 -6.03 -0.10 0.64
N LEU A 107 -6.63 0.27 -0.49
CA LEU A 107 -6.09 -0.01 -1.82
C LEU A 107 -4.72 0.63 -2.02
N ARG A 108 -4.54 1.90 -1.63
CA ARG A 108 -3.22 2.57 -1.68
C ARG A 108 -2.16 1.85 -0.85
N ARG A 109 -2.49 1.43 0.37
CA ARG A 109 -1.57 0.66 1.23
C ARG A 109 -1.17 -0.67 0.57
N ARG A 110 -2.15 -1.36 -0.03
CA ARG A 110 -1.92 -2.61 -0.76
C ARG A 110 -1.04 -2.40 -1.98
N ASP A 111 -1.21 -1.30 -2.70
CA ASP A 111 -0.42 -0.95 -3.88
C ASP A 111 1.00 -0.51 -3.50
N THR A 112 1.19 0.20 -2.37
CA THR A 112 2.54 0.49 -1.86
C THR A 112 3.27 -0.78 -1.42
N ASP A 113 2.55 -1.73 -0.81
CA ASP A 113 3.09 -3.03 -0.39
C ASP A 113 3.39 -3.96 -1.58
N SER A 114 2.71 -3.78 -2.71
CA SER A 114 2.87 -4.64 -3.90
C SER A 114 3.69 -4.02 -5.04
N GLY A 115 3.92 -2.70 -5.02
CA GLY A 115 4.40 -1.95 -6.20
C GLY A 115 5.68 -1.14 -6.07
N THR A 116 6.34 -1.04 -4.90
CA THR A 116 7.60 -0.28 -4.81
C THR A 116 8.74 -1.09 -4.20
N GLY A 117 9.82 -1.23 -4.97
CA GLY A 117 11.09 -1.84 -4.56
C GLY A 117 11.89 -1.02 -3.53
N ALA A 118 11.21 -0.35 -2.60
CA ALA A 118 11.81 0.47 -1.55
C ALA A 118 11.61 -0.17 -0.16
N GLY A 119 12.42 -1.18 0.13
CA GLY A 119 13.07 -1.33 1.43
C GLY A 119 12.27 -1.67 2.69
N HIS A 120 10.94 -1.82 2.65
CA HIS A 120 10.18 -2.30 3.81
C HIS A 120 9.64 -3.71 3.56
N ALA A 121 10.18 -4.65 4.33
CA ALA A 121 9.60 -5.97 4.49
C ALA A 121 8.20 -5.83 5.08
N SER A 122 7.16 -6.18 4.31
CA SER A 122 5.83 -6.30 4.91
C SER A 122 5.83 -7.43 5.95
N ALA A 123 4.93 -7.37 6.94
CA ALA A 123 4.72 -8.52 7.85
C ALA A 123 4.40 -9.80 7.08
N LEU A 124 3.78 -9.66 5.90
CA LEU A 124 3.51 -10.74 4.97
C LEU A 124 4.79 -11.32 4.36
N ASP A 125 5.80 -10.51 4.02
CA ASP A 125 7.09 -11.01 3.52
C ASP A 125 7.81 -11.85 4.57
N ARG A 126 7.74 -11.48 5.86
CA ARG A 126 8.25 -12.34 6.95
C ARG A 126 7.51 -13.67 6.99
N ILE A 127 6.18 -13.65 6.98
CA ILE A 127 5.36 -14.88 7.01
C ILE A 127 5.68 -15.77 5.81
N ARG A 128 5.78 -15.19 4.61
CA ARG A 128 6.13 -15.90 3.39
C ARG A 128 7.54 -16.51 3.49
N CYS A 129 8.51 -15.77 4.01
CA CYS A 129 9.87 -16.25 4.21
C CYS A 129 9.93 -17.43 5.20
N THR A 130 9.23 -17.35 6.34
CA THR A 130 9.34 -18.36 7.41
C THR A 130 8.41 -19.55 7.24
N ARG A 131 7.30 -19.39 6.52
CA ARG A 131 6.24 -20.42 6.43
C ARG A 131 5.99 -20.98 5.03
N MET A 132 6.42 -20.32 3.96
CA MET A 132 6.26 -20.86 2.61
C MET A 132 7.53 -21.55 2.12
N SER A 133 7.39 -22.37 1.09
CA SER A 133 8.48 -23.03 0.38
C SER A 133 8.57 -22.55 -1.07
N GLY A 134 9.72 -22.80 -1.71
CA GLY A 134 9.96 -22.48 -3.13
C GLY A 134 10.47 -21.06 -3.41
N ASP A 135 10.63 -20.74 -4.70
CA ASP A 135 11.32 -19.53 -5.17
C ASP A 135 10.62 -18.22 -4.75
N ALA A 136 9.30 -18.24 -4.65
CA ALA A 136 8.52 -17.11 -4.14
C ALA A 136 8.83 -16.79 -2.67
N ALA A 137 9.15 -17.81 -1.86
CA ALA A 137 9.54 -17.63 -0.46
C ALA A 137 10.96 -17.05 -0.34
N LEU A 138 11.89 -17.46 -1.22
CA LEU A 138 13.23 -16.86 -1.29
C LEU A 138 13.17 -15.37 -1.62
N ALA A 139 12.38 -14.99 -2.64
CA ALA A 139 12.20 -13.58 -3.00
C ALA A 139 11.59 -12.76 -1.84
N ALA A 140 10.69 -13.37 -1.06
CA ALA A 140 10.14 -12.75 0.15
C ALA A 140 11.19 -12.60 1.25
N CYS A 141 12.06 -13.61 1.47
CA CYS A 141 13.19 -13.50 2.40
C CYS A 141 14.16 -12.38 2.02
N GLU A 142 14.44 -12.20 0.73
CA GLU A 142 15.36 -11.14 0.26
C GLU A 142 14.78 -9.73 0.42
N ARG A 143 13.46 -9.57 0.25
CA ARG A 143 12.78 -8.33 0.64
C ARG A 143 12.80 -8.16 2.16
N ALA A 144 12.58 -9.23 2.91
CA ALA A 144 12.52 -9.22 4.36
C ALA A 144 13.85 -8.77 5.01
N LEU A 145 14.95 -9.34 4.52
CA LEU A 145 16.30 -9.05 4.98
C LEU A 145 16.82 -7.68 4.55
N ARG A 146 16.26 -7.06 3.49
CA ARG A 146 16.62 -5.67 3.16
C ARG A 146 16.18 -4.69 4.25
N ALA A 147 15.05 -4.95 4.90
CA ALA A 147 14.55 -4.14 6.01
C ALA A 147 15.18 -4.51 7.35
N ALA A 148 15.53 -5.79 7.55
CA ALA A 148 16.16 -6.29 8.78
C ALA A 148 17.33 -7.24 8.45
N PRO A 149 18.51 -6.71 8.06
CA PRO A 149 19.62 -7.53 7.59
C PRO A 149 20.19 -8.52 8.62
N GLY A 150 20.05 -8.20 9.91
CA GLY A 150 20.56 -9.00 11.03
C GLY A 150 19.54 -9.93 11.67
N ASP A 151 18.35 -10.10 11.09
CA ASP A 151 17.32 -10.95 11.68
C ASP A 151 17.68 -12.44 11.51
N ALA A 152 18.01 -13.09 12.63
CA ALA A 152 18.44 -14.49 12.67
C ALA A 152 17.36 -15.47 12.17
N GLU A 153 16.08 -15.17 12.38
CA GLU A 153 14.97 -16.02 11.94
C GLU A 153 14.85 -15.99 10.42
N LEU A 154 14.95 -14.80 9.82
CA LEU A 154 14.91 -14.61 8.37
C LEU A 154 16.14 -15.20 7.67
N LEU A 155 17.33 -15.07 8.27
CA LEU A 155 18.55 -15.68 7.76
C LEU A 155 18.47 -17.21 7.79
N ALA A 156 17.99 -17.79 8.89
CA ALA A 156 17.79 -19.24 9.00
C ALA A 156 16.71 -19.76 8.04
N ALA A 157 15.62 -19.01 7.84
CA ALA A 157 14.59 -19.34 6.87
C ALA A 157 15.14 -19.31 5.43
N ARG A 158 15.89 -18.26 5.04
CA ARG A 158 16.53 -18.17 3.71
C ARG A 158 17.51 -19.32 3.48
N ALA A 159 18.33 -19.67 4.48
CA ALA A 159 19.28 -20.78 4.37
C ALA A 159 18.56 -22.13 4.13
N ARG A 160 17.47 -22.39 4.85
CA ARG A 160 16.65 -23.60 4.63
C ARG A 160 16.06 -23.65 3.23
N LEU A 161 15.58 -22.51 2.71
CA LEU A 161 15.00 -22.41 1.37
C LEU A 161 16.07 -22.55 0.26
N GLY A 162 17.25 -21.95 0.45
CA GLY A 162 18.39 -22.04 -0.49
C GLY A 162 19.08 -23.41 -0.47
N GLY A 163 18.98 -24.15 0.63
CA GLY A 163 19.42 -25.54 0.71
C GLY A 163 18.62 -26.47 -0.21
N VAL A 164 17.33 -26.17 -0.47
CA VAL A 164 16.50 -26.96 -1.39
C VAL A 164 16.93 -26.76 -2.85
N THR A 165 17.32 -25.53 -3.23
CA THR A 165 17.82 -25.25 -4.59
C THR A 165 19.24 -25.77 -4.80
N GLN A 166 20.09 -25.77 -3.77
CA GLN A 166 21.44 -26.35 -3.87
C GLN A 166 21.39 -27.88 -3.94
N ILE A 167 20.52 -28.56 -3.21
CA ILE A 167 20.36 -30.03 -3.33
C ILE A 167 19.79 -30.41 -4.71
N ALA A 168 18.88 -29.61 -5.28
CA ALA A 168 18.38 -29.84 -6.63
C ALA A 168 19.46 -29.60 -7.70
N ALA A 169 20.27 -28.55 -7.56
CA ALA A 169 21.38 -28.26 -8.47
C ALA A 169 22.54 -29.28 -8.37
N LEU A 170 22.84 -29.77 -7.17
CA LEU A 170 23.85 -30.81 -6.93
C LEU A 170 23.43 -32.18 -7.48
N ARG A 171 22.12 -32.47 -7.54
CA ARG A 171 21.60 -33.68 -8.22
C ARG A 171 21.70 -33.61 -9.74
N THR A 172 21.76 -32.41 -10.31
CA THR A 172 21.93 -32.22 -11.77
C THR A 172 23.38 -32.08 -12.19
N SER A 173 24.32 -31.95 -11.25
CA SER A 173 25.76 -31.81 -11.52
C SER A 173 26.58 -33.07 -11.26
N GLU A 174 25.96 -34.22 -10.96
CA GLU A 174 26.63 -35.50 -11.14
C GLU A 174 26.58 -35.84 -12.65
N GLU A 175 27.73 -35.65 -13.29
CA GLU A 175 28.05 -35.93 -14.68
C GLU A 175 27.60 -37.34 -15.17
N PRO A 176 27.41 -37.51 -16.49
CA PRO A 176 27.01 -38.79 -17.07
C PRO A 176 28.06 -39.86 -16.82
N ALA A 177 27.58 -41.09 -16.59
CA ALA A 177 28.38 -42.29 -16.41
C ALA A 177 29.38 -42.50 -17.57
N VAL A 178 30.60 -41.98 -17.44
CA VAL A 178 31.75 -42.50 -18.16
C VAL A 178 32.26 -43.68 -17.35
N THR A 179 31.88 -44.88 -17.78
CA THR A 179 32.56 -46.10 -17.33
C THR A 179 34.06 -45.94 -17.67
N PRO A 180 34.97 -45.90 -16.68
CA PRO A 180 36.39 -45.82 -16.99
C PRO A 180 36.81 -47.07 -17.79
N PRO A 181 37.74 -46.95 -18.75
CA PRO A 181 38.16 -48.09 -19.56
C PRO A 181 38.64 -49.24 -18.64
N PRO A 182 38.41 -50.52 -19.02
CA PRO A 182 38.61 -51.68 -18.15
C PRO A 182 39.98 -51.76 -17.46
N THR A 183 40.99 -51.15 -18.08
CA THR A 183 42.37 -51.07 -17.61
C THR A 183 42.51 -50.28 -16.30
N GLU A 184 41.74 -49.21 -16.11
CA GLU A 184 41.86 -48.33 -14.94
C GLU A 184 41.21 -48.93 -13.69
N LEU A 185 40.10 -49.66 -13.88
CA LEU A 185 39.43 -50.39 -12.81
C LEU A 185 40.28 -51.57 -12.32
N ALA A 186 40.97 -52.26 -13.24
CA ALA A 186 41.93 -53.32 -12.92
C ALA A 186 43.14 -52.79 -12.15
N GLN A 187 43.67 -51.61 -12.51
CA GLN A 187 44.76 -50.95 -11.80
C GLN A 187 44.36 -50.53 -10.38
N ARG A 188 43.16 -49.98 -10.20
CA ARG A 188 42.62 -49.63 -8.87
C ARG A 188 42.41 -50.85 -7.98
N LEU A 189 41.90 -51.95 -8.53
CA LEU A 189 41.74 -53.21 -7.80
C LEU A 189 43.10 -53.82 -7.39
N ALA A 190 44.11 -53.71 -8.25
CA ALA A 190 45.47 -54.15 -7.91
C ALA A 190 46.09 -53.31 -6.79
N ALA A 191 45.91 -51.98 -6.82
CA ALA A 191 46.39 -51.07 -5.77
C ALA A 191 45.72 -51.33 -4.42
N LEU A 192 44.41 -51.62 -4.41
CA LEU A 192 43.67 -51.94 -3.18
C LEU A 192 44.06 -53.30 -2.58
N LYS A 193 44.46 -54.28 -3.40
CA LYS A 193 45.01 -55.54 -2.88
C LYS A 193 46.37 -55.33 -2.21
N GLN A 194 47.25 -54.52 -2.81
CA GLN A 194 48.56 -54.21 -2.21
C GLN A 194 48.44 -53.49 -0.86
N LEU A 195 47.47 -52.58 -0.72
CA LEU A 195 47.19 -51.90 0.55
C LEU A 195 46.61 -52.85 1.63
N ARG A 196 45.75 -53.79 1.22
CA ARG A 196 45.20 -54.77 2.15
C ARG A 196 46.23 -55.78 2.64
N ASP A 197 47.19 -56.13 1.78
CA ASP A 197 48.26 -57.06 2.13
C ASP A 197 49.39 -56.37 2.94
N SER A 198 49.46 -55.02 2.93
CA SER A 198 50.38 -54.24 3.79
C SER A 198 49.88 -54.01 5.22
N ASP A 199 48.58 -54.17 5.47
CA ASP A 199 47.95 -53.90 6.78
C ASP A 199 47.84 -55.15 7.68
N VAL A 200 48.50 -56.26 7.34
CA VAL A 200 48.66 -57.41 8.24
C VAL A 200 49.91 -57.22 9.11
N ILE A 201 49.85 -56.30 10.09
CA ILE A 201 50.81 -56.23 11.22
C ILE A 201 50.06 -56.03 12.55
N THR A 202 49.82 -57.19 13.20
CA THR A 202 49.80 -57.51 14.64
C THR A 202 49.29 -56.49 15.67
N ALA A 203 48.09 -56.73 16.20
CA ALA A 203 47.70 -56.33 17.56
C ALA A 203 48.17 -57.40 18.58
N GLN A 204 49.46 -57.39 18.90
CA GLN A 204 49.97 -57.89 20.18
C GLN A 204 50.53 -56.67 20.92
N GLU A 205 50.21 -56.55 22.21
CA GLU A 205 50.58 -55.50 23.19
C GLU A 205 49.47 -54.50 23.54
N TYR A 206 48.50 -54.98 24.31
CA TYR A 206 47.83 -54.19 25.35
C TYR A 206 47.69 -55.06 26.61
N ASP A 207 48.84 -55.50 27.13
CA ASP A 207 48.97 -56.03 28.49
C ASP A 207 50.11 -55.28 29.17
N SER A 208 49.77 -54.25 29.95
CA SER A 208 50.49 -53.74 31.13
C SER A 208 50.08 -52.32 31.48
N ARG A 209 49.13 -52.17 32.43
CA ARG A 209 49.19 -51.29 33.61
C ARG A 209 47.87 -51.28 34.38
#